data_AF-A0A3A9KM19-F1
#
_entry.id   AF-A0A3A9KM19-F1
#
_cell.length_a   1.000
_cell.length_b   1.000
_cell.length_c   1.000
_cell.angle_alpha   90.00
_cell.angle_beta   90.00
_cell.angle_gamma   90.00
#
_symmetry.space_group_name_H-M   'P 1'
#
loop_
_entity.id
_entity.type
_entity.pdbx_description
1 polymer ?
#
loop_
_entity_poly.entity_id
_entity_poly.type
_entity_poly.pdbx_seq_one_letter_code
_entity_poly.pdbx_strand_id
1 'polypeptide(L)' 'MLKILHIILTITVILLAGYSLITGNFKLLPYNMFFLSLTMLVMGLREFQKGNKGYGWLGTVTFLFLFFVSIRGFLLM' A
#
# COMPACT_ATOMS: atom_id res chain seq x y z
N MET A 1 1.17 17.43 -5.02
CA MET A 1 2.08 16.37 -5.49
C MET A 1 1.75 14.98 -4.92
N LEU A 2 1.61 14.80 -3.59
CA LEU A 2 1.21 13.51 -2.98
C LEU A 2 -0.11 12.91 -3.54
N LYS A 3 -1.02 13.76 -4.04
CA LYS A 3 -2.22 13.34 -4.79
C LYS A 3 -1.90 12.46 -6.01
N ILE A 4 -0.94 12.89 -6.82
CA ILE A 4 -0.56 12.21 -8.06
C ILE A 4 0.15 10.89 -7.73
N LEU A 5 1.07 10.93 -6.75
CA LEU A 5 1.76 9.73 -6.28
C LEU A 5 0.78 8.68 -5.75
N HIS A 6 -0.22 9.10 -4.98
CA HIS A 6 -1.29 8.21 -4.50
C HIS A 6 -2.07 7.58 -5.66
N ILE A 7 -2.44 8.36 -6.68
CA ILE A 7 -3.16 7.84 -7.85
C ILE A 7 -2.34 6.80 -8.60
N ILE A 8 -1.06 7.08 -8.87
CA ILE A 8 -0.16 6.14 -9.55
C ILE A 8 -0.03 4.84 -8.76
N LEU A 9 0.22 4.93 -7.45
CA LEU A 9 0.32 3.76 -6.57
C LEU A 9 -0.96 2.93 -6.57
N THR A 10 -2.12 3.57 -6.43
CA THR A 10 -3.42 2.88 -6.44
C THR A 10 -3.68 2.18 -7.77
N ILE A 11 -3.34 2.81 -8.91
CA ILE A 11 -3.47 2.18 -10.23
C ILE A 11 -2.57 0.94 -10.32
N THR A 12 -1.31 1.03 -9.87
CA THR A 12 -0.38 -0.11 -9.85
C THR A 12 -0.92 -1.26 -9.01
N VAL A 13 -1.45 -0.98 -7.81
CA VAL A 13 -2.08 -1.99 -6.94
C VAL A 13 -3.27 -2.66 -7.63
N ILE A 14 -4.16 -1.89 -8.25
CA ILE A 14 -5.35 -2.44 -8.94
C ILE A 14 -4.93 -3.34 -10.11
N LEU A 15 -3.93 -2.94 -10.88
CA LEU A 15 -3.41 -3.74 -12.00
C LEU A 15 -2.79 -5.05 -11.52
N LEU A 16 -1.93 -5.02 -10.50
CA LEU A 16 -1.35 -6.24 -9.94
C LEU A 16 -2.42 -7.13 -9.28
N ALA A 17 -3.41 -6.54 -8.60
CA ALA A 17 -4.51 -7.29 -7.98
C ALA A 17 -5.39 -7.98 -9.03
N GLY A 18 -5.78 -7.24 -10.07
CA GLY A 18 -6.51 -7.78 -11.20
C GLY A 18 -5.75 -8.89 -11.90
N TYR A 19 -4.46 -8.70 -12.15
CA TYR A 19 -3.61 -9.71 -12.77
C TYR A 19 -3.53 -10.98 -11.90
N SER A 20 -3.32 -10.84 -10.59
CA SER A 20 -3.24 -11.96 -9.66
C SER A 20 -4.55 -12.75 -9.58
N LEU A 21 -5.70 -12.05 -9.63
CA LEU A 21 -7.02 -12.68 -9.61
C LEU A 21 -7.30 -13.45 -10.91
N ILE A 22 -6.99 -12.86 -12.06
CA ILE A 22 -7.24 -13.46 -13.39
C ILE A 22 -6.34 -14.68 -13.59
N THR A 23 -5.06 -14.58 -13.24
CA THR A 23 -4.10 -15.69 -13.39
C THR A 23 -4.20 -16.75 -12.29
N GLY A 24 -4.93 -16.47 -11.20
CA GLY A 24 -4.99 -17.32 -10.01
C GLY A 24 -3.64 -17.51 -9.32
N ASN A 25 -2.63 -16.71 -9.69
CA ASN A 25 -1.27 -16.84 -9.21
C ASN A 25 -0.95 -15.73 -8.21
N PHE A 26 -0.97 -16.10 -6.93
CA PHE A 26 -0.72 -15.17 -5.83
C PHE A 26 0.77 -14.88 -5.58
N LYS A 27 1.68 -15.26 -6.50
CA LYS A 27 3.10 -14.86 -6.45
C LYS A 27 3.33 -13.35 -6.42
N LEU A 28 2.38 -12.59 -6.95
CA LEU A 28 2.44 -11.13 -6.99
C LEU A 28 1.75 -10.48 -5.77
N LEU A 29 1.15 -11.27 -4.88
CA LEU A 29 0.49 -10.77 -3.67
C LEU A 29 1.44 -10.00 -2.73
N PRO A 30 2.69 -10.45 -2.48
CA PRO A 30 3.64 -9.71 -1.66
C PRO A 30 4.02 -8.34 -2.26
N TYR A 31 4.17 -8.28 -3.59
CA TYR A 31 4.38 -7.03 -4.33
C TYR A 31 3.17 -6.11 -4.23
N ASN A 32 1.97 -6.66 -4.30
CA ASN A 32 0.74 -5.91 -4.12
C ASN A 32 0.64 -5.27 -2.74
N MET A 33 0.93 -6.04 -1.68
CA MET A 33 0.96 -5.54 -0.31
C MET A 33 2.05 -4.48 -0.10
N PHE A 34 3.19 -4.61 -0.78
CA PHE A 34 4.24 -3.59 -0.77
C PHE A 34 3.71 -2.25 -1.32
N PHE A 35 3.13 -2.26 -2.52
CA PHE A 35 2.57 -1.04 -3.11
C PHE A 35 1.40 -0.49 -2.28
N LEU A 36 0.55 -1.35 -1.74
CA LEU A 36 -0.54 -0.95 -0.85
C LEU A 36 -0.03 -0.23 0.42
N SER A 37 1.08 -0.71 1.00
CA SER A 37 1.71 -0.07 2.15
C SER A 37 2.14 1.36 1.80
N LEU A 38 2.81 1.56 0.66
CA LEU A 38 3.21 2.88 0.16
C LEU A 38 2.00 3.79 -0.03
N THR A 39 0.88 3.27 -0.55
CA THR A 39 -0.36 4.05 -0.71
C THR A 39 -0.89 4.56 0.63
N MET A 40 -0.84 3.73 1.68
CA MET A 40 -1.23 4.07 3.05
C MET A 40 -0.30 5.09 3.69
N LEU A 41 1.01 5.02 3.42
CA LEU A 41 1.96 6.03 3.87
C LEU A 41 1.65 7.39 3.23
N VAL A 42 1.43 7.42 1.92
CA VAL A 42 1.07 8.65 1.19
C VAL A 42 -0.27 9.21 1.68
N MET A 43 -1.23 8.35 2.02
CA MET A 43 -2.51 8.77 2.60
C MET A 43 -2.34 9.35 4.01
N GLY A 44 -1.57 8.70 4.89
CA GLY A 44 -1.22 9.21 6.21
C GLY A 44 -0.52 10.56 6.15
N LEU A 45 0.48 10.71 5.27
CA LEU A 45 1.17 11.98 5.02
C LEU A 45 0.21 13.09 4.55
N ARG A 46 -0.76 12.77 3.68
CA ARG A 46 -1.76 13.74 3.24
C ARG A 46 -2.70 14.18 4.36
N GLU A 47 -3.07 13.27 5.25
CA GLU A 47 -3.92 13.60 6.41
C GLU A 47 -3.14 14.39 7.48
N PHE A 48 -1.84 14.10 7.67
CA PHE A 48 -0.95 14.95 8.47
C PHE A 48 -0.88 16.38 7.91
N GLN A 49 -0.74 16.53 6.60
CA GLN A 49 -0.74 17.84 5.93
C GLN A 49 -2.07 18.60 6.07
N LYS A 50 -3.19 17.88 6.17
CA LYS A 50 -4.52 18.48 6.41
C LYS A 50 -4.77 18.84 7.88
N GLY A 51 -3.83 18.58 8.79
CA GLY A 51 -3.99 18.81 10.23
C GLY A 51 -4.71 17.68 10.98
N ASN A 52 -5.12 16.61 10.29
CA ASN A 52 -5.76 15.44 10.89
C ASN A 52 -4.71 14.48 11.45
N LYS A 53 -4.19 14.80 12.64
CA LYS A 53 -3.16 13.99 13.33
C LYS A 53 -3.60 12.56 13.59
N GLY A 54 -4.89 12.31 13.86
CA GLY A 54 -5.43 10.96 14.09
C GLY A 54 -5.35 10.07 12.85
N TYR A 55 -5.90 10.53 11.73
CA TYR A 55 -5.84 9.79 10.46
C TYR A 55 -4.41 9.70 9.90
N GLY A 56 -3.58 10.71 10.14
CA GLY A 56 -2.16 10.66 9.82
C GLY A 56 -1.46 9.50 10.54
N TRP A 57 -1.65 9.40 11.86
CA TRP A 57 -1.06 8.33 12.67
C TRP A 57 -1.58 6.95 12.27
N LEU A 58 -2.89 6.82 12.03
CA LEU A 58 -3.50 5.59 11.52
C LEU A 58 -2.85 5.17 10.20
N GLY A 59 -2.64 6.10 9.26
CA GLY A 59 -1.96 5.81 7.99
C GLY A 59 -0.53 5.32 8.18
N THR A 60 0.24 5.93 9.07
CA THR A 60 1.62 5.52 9.38
C THR A 60 1.69 4.14 10.05
N VAL A 61 0.83 3.87 11.02
CA VAL A 61 0.77 2.55 11.69
C VAL A 61 0.34 1.47 10.70
N THR A 62 -0.65 1.76 9.86
CA THR A 62 -1.12 0.85 8.81
C THR A 62 -0.04 0.56 7.78
N PHE A 63 0.76 1.58 7.41
CA PHE A 63 1.93 1.39 6.55
C PHE A 63 2.95 0.43 7.17
N LEU A 64 3.35 0.66 8.42
CA LEU A 64 4.31 -0.21 9.13
C LEU A 64 3.84 -1.66 9.19
N PHE A 65 2.55 -1.86 9.49
CA PHE A 65 1.95 -3.18 9.51
C PHE A 65 1.97 -3.86 8.13
N LEU A 66 1.46 -3.19 7.09
CA LEU A 66 1.43 -3.72 5.73
C LEU A 66 2.84 -3.98 5.18
N PHE A 67 3.80 -3.14 5.51
CA PHE A 67 5.20 -3.31 5.14
C PHE A 67 5.80 -4.58 5.77
N PHE A 68 5.53 -4.80 7.06
CA PHE A 68 5.95 -6.03 7.75
C PHE A 68 5.29 -7.28 7.13
N VAL A 69 3.99 -7.20 6.81
CA VAL A 69 3.27 -8.30 6.15
C VAL A 69 3.85 -8.58 4.76
N SER A 70 4.20 -7.53 3.99
CA SER A 70 4.83 -7.69 2.68
C SER A 70 6.19 -8.39 2.78
N ILE A 71 7.04 -8.00 3.74
CA ILE A 71 8.33 -8.66 4.00
C ILE A 71 8.12 -10.13 4.37
N ARG A 72 7.15 -10.44 5.24
CA ARG A 72 6.79 -11.83 5.54
C ARG A 72 6.33 -12.59 4.30
N GLY A 73 5.51 -11.97 3.45
CA GLY A 73 5.04 -12.56 2.20
C GLY A 73 6.18 -12.86 1.22
N PHE A 74 7.23 -12.04 1.21
CA PHE A 74 8.45 -12.31 0.44
C PHE A 74 9.33 -13.41 1.04
N LEU A 75 9.42 -13.49 2.37
CA LEU A 75 10.27 -14.45 3.09
C LEU A 75 9.64 -15.85 3.22
N LEU A 76 8.31 -15.94 3.23
CA LEU A 76 7.55 -17.20 3.39
C LEU A 76 7.13 -17.83 2.05
N MET A 77 7.38 -17.17 0.92
CA MET A 77 7.06 -17.64 -0.43
C MET A 77 8.27 -18.25 -1.12
#